data_AF-A0AAI9FGE1-F1
#
_entry.id   AF-A0AAI9FGE1-F1
#
_cell.length_a   1.000
_cell.length_b   1.000
_cell.length_c   1.000
_cell.angle_alpha   90.00
_cell.angle_beta   90.00
_cell.angle_gamma   90.00
#
_symmetry.space_group_name_H-M   'P 1'
#
loop_
_entity.id
_entity.type
_entity.pdbx_description
1 polymer ?
#
loop_
_entity_poly.entity_id
_entity_poly.type
_entity_poly.pdbx_seq_one_letter_code
_entity_poly.pdbx_strand_id
1 'polypeptide(L)' 'MATYKQIQEYVKANHGVSVKTCHIAHVKHMHGFKMKKAPNRISPDSKVYECPVNYVTFIEQAMKHFGMIA' A
#
# COMPACT_ATOMS: atom_id res chain seq x y z
N MET A 1 -3.00 -13.23 -3.92
CA MET A 1 -2.89 -11.91 -3.26
C MET A 1 -1.83 -11.11 -4.01
N ALA A 2 -2.14 -9.90 -4.47
CA ALA A 2 -1.18 -9.12 -5.26
C ALA A 2 0.08 -8.81 -4.44
N THR A 3 1.22 -9.03 -5.09
CA THR A 3 2.53 -8.71 -4.51
C THR A 3 2.74 -7.21 -4.50
N TYR A 4 3.67 -6.74 -3.66
CA TYR A 4 4.04 -5.32 -3.63
C TYR A 4 4.50 -4.82 -5.00
N LYS A 5 5.26 -5.62 -5.75
CA LYS A 5 5.71 -5.28 -7.11
C LYS A 5 4.54 -5.12 -8.09
N GLN A 6 3.58 -6.03 -8.09
CA GLN A 6 2.42 -5.94 -8.98
C GLN A 6 1.60 -4.68 -8.74
N ILE A 7 1.41 -4.29 -7.48
CA ILE A 7 0.72 -3.04 -7.13
C ILE A 7 1.55 -1.83 -7.60
N GLN A 8 2.86 -1.85 -7.41
CA GLN A 8 3.75 -0.78 -7.88
C GLN A 8 3.71 -0.62 -9.41
N GLU A 9 3.78 -1.73 -10.15
CA GLU A 9 3.72 -1.74 -11.61
C GLU A 9 2.36 -1.28 -12.12
N TYR A 10 1.26 -1.74 -11.51
CA TYR A 10 -0.07 -1.30 -11.88
C TYR A 10 -0.24 0.21 -11.71
N VAL A 11 0.17 0.76 -10.56
CA VAL A 11 0.08 2.20 -10.29
C VAL A 11 0.98 2.98 -11.25
N LYS A 12 2.19 2.48 -11.55
CA LYS A 12 3.09 3.11 -12.52
C LYS A 12 2.52 3.09 -13.95
N ALA A 13 1.89 2.00 -14.36
CA ALA A 13 1.30 1.87 -15.70
C ALA A 13 0.03 2.73 -15.88
N ASN A 14 -0.82 2.83 -14.86
CA ASN A 14 -2.08 3.57 -14.95
C ASN A 14 -1.93 5.07 -14.66
N HIS A 15 -1.08 5.43 -13.70
CA HIS A 15 -0.98 6.81 -13.19
C HIS A 15 0.38 7.45 -13.48
N GLY A 16 1.36 6.70 -14.01
CA GLY A 16 2.71 7.21 -14.26
C GLY A 16 3.53 7.46 -12.99
N VAL A 17 3.03 7.12 -11.80
CA VAL A 17 3.69 7.40 -10.51
C VAL A 17 4.23 6.14 -9.84
N SER A 18 5.34 6.28 -9.10
CA SER A 18 5.94 5.17 -8.35
C SER A 18 5.58 5.26 -6.87
N VAL A 19 4.87 4.24 -6.36
CA VAL A 19 4.49 4.15 -4.93
C VAL A 19 5.51 3.35 -4.12
N LYS A 20 5.77 3.80 -2.89
CA LYS A 20 6.63 3.08 -1.95
C LYS A 20 5.90 1.92 -1.29
N THR A 21 6.64 0.90 -0.86
CA THR A 21 6.10 -0.26 -0.13
C THR A 21 5.41 0.13 1.17
N CYS A 22 5.92 1.16 1.88
CA CYS A 22 5.28 1.70 3.07
C CYS A 22 3.88 2.25 2.78
N HIS A 23 3.63 2.80 1.59
CA HIS A 23 2.32 3.30 1.23
C HIS A 23 1.33 2.15 1.03
N ILE A 24 1.75 1.12 0.32
CA ILE A 24 0.93 -0.08 0.09
C ILE A 24 0.62 -0.78 1.42
N ALA A 25 1.62 -0.83 2.30
CA ALA A 25 1.47 -1.37 3.64
C ALA A 25 0.43 -0.57 4.45
N HIS A 26 0.49 0.76 4.40
CA HIS A 26 -0.48 1.61 5.09
C HIS A 26 -1.91 1.38 4.59
N VAL A 27 -2.15 1.37 3.28
CA VAL A 27 -3.48 1.14 2.69
C VAL A 27 -4.00 -0.25 3.03
N LYS A 28 -3.15 -1.28 2.95
CA LYS A 28 -3.48 -2.63 3.42
C LYS A 28 -3.92 -2.64 4.89
N HIS A 29 -3.22 -1.92 5.75
CA HIS A 29 -3.60 -1.83 7.16
C HIS A 29 -4.95 -1.14 7.36
N MET A 30 -5.24 -0.06 6.61
CA MET A 30 -6.52 0.65 6.67
C MET A 30 -7.69 -0.26 6.28
N HIS A 31 -7.50 -1.14 5.29
CA HIS A 31 -8.50 -2.11 4.84
C HIS A 31 -8.50 -3.42 5.65
N GLY A 32 -7.88 -3.44 6.84
CA GLY A 32 -7.94 -4.58 7.76
C GLY A 32 -7.05 -5.77 7.42
N PHE A 33 -6.12 -5.63 6.46
CA PHE A 33 -5.14 -6.70 6.19
C PHE A 33 -4.14 -6.81 7.34
N LYS A 34 -4.01 -8.02 7.91
CA LYS A 34 -3.00 -8.33 8.93
C LYS A 34 -1.60 -8.23 8.32
N MET A 35 -0.87 -7.18 8.65
CA MET A 35 0.54 -7.05 8.29
C MET A 35 1.44 -7.66 9.35
N LYS A 36 2.49 -8.37 8.90
CA LYS A 36 3.58 -8.81 9.78
C LYS A 36 4.30 -7.58 10.32
N LYS A 37 4.57 -7.53 11.63
CA LYS A 37 5.45 -6.51 12.22
C LYS A 37 6.82 -6.63 11.55
N ALA A 38 7.33 -5.52 11.01
CA ALA A 38 8.70 -5.48 10.53
C ALA A 38 9.64 -5.69 11.74
N PRO A 39 10.66 -6.57 11.65
CA PRO A 39 11.54 -6.90 12.78
C PRO A 39 12.36 -5.70 13.28
N ASN A 40 12.56 -4.71 12.43
CA ASN A 40 13.30 -3.47 12.64
C ASN A 40 12.38 -2.28 13.03
N ARG A 41 11.15 -2.55 13.47
CA ARG A 41 10.20 -1.53 13.91
C ARG A 41 10.37 -1.25 15.41
N ILE A 42 11.08 -0.17 15.74
CA ILE A 42 11.41 0.23 17.12
C ILE A 42 10.18 0.75 17.89
N SER A 43 9.28 1.48 17.20
CA SER A 43 8.04 1.98 17.80
C SER A 43 6.81 1.52 17.01
N PRO A 44 5.81 0.88 17.66
CA PRO A 44 4.59 0.41 16.98
C PRO A 44 3.68 1.56 16.51
N ASP A 45 3.82 2.74 17.12
CA ASP A 45 2.93 3.88 16.97
C ASP A 45 3.48 5.00 16.07
N SER A 46 4.78 5.02 15.81
CA SER A 46 5.38 6.06 14.95
C SER A 46 5.11 5.75 13.48
N LYS A 47 4.00 6.28 12.94
CA LYS A 47 3.84 6.48 11.50
C LYS A 47 4.70 7.67 11.10
N VAL A 48 5.95 7.41 10.72
CA VAL A 48 6.91 8.46 10.30
C VAL A 48 6.43 9.23 9.06
N TYR A 49 5.55 8.63 8.25
CA TYR A 49 4.95 9.26 7.07
C TYR A 49 3.46 8.95 6.99
N GLU A 50 2.63 9.98 6.95
CA GLU A 50 1.25 9.89 6.49
C GLU A 50 1.26 9.64 4.98
N CYS A 51 0.40 8.73 4.50
CA CYS A 51 0.28 8.55 3.07
C CYS A 51 -0.49 9.73 2.48
N PRO A 52 0.06 10.44 1.48
CA PRO A 52 -0.72 11.37 0.68
C PRO A 52 -1.95 10.66 0.10
N VAL A 53 -3.12 11.29 0.21
CA VAL A 53 -4.41 10.72 -0.20
C VAL A 53 -4.36 10.23 -1.66
N ASN A 54 -3.65 10.94 -2.53
CA ASN A 54 -3.49 10.57 -3.94
C ASN A 54 -2.91 9.14 -4.11
N TYR A 55 -1.89 8.77 -3.33
CA TYR A 55 -1.32 7.42 -3.40
C TYR A 55 -2.25 6.37 -2.81
N VAL A 56 -3.07 6.72 -1.82
CA VAL A 56 -4.08 5.82 -1.26
C VAL A 56 -5.05 5.39 -2.35
N THR A 57 -5.62 6.36 -3.08
CA THR A 57 -6.57 6.08 -4.17
C THR A 57 -5.97 5.20 -5.27
N PHE A 58 -4.71 5.44 -5.68
CA PHE A 58 -4.06 4.61 -6.69
C PHE A 58 -3.84 3.17 -6.24
N ILE A 59 -3.44 2.99 -4.97
CA ILE A 59 -3.22 1.67 -4.39
C ILE A 59 -4.55 0.94 -4.19
N GLU A 60 -5.62 1.64 -3.78
CA GLU A 60 -6.96 1.09 -3.66
C GLU A 60 -7.50 0.60 -5.00
N GLN A 61 -7.34 1.39 -6.06
CA GLN A 61 -7.69 0.97 -7.43
C GLN A 61 -6.92 -0.28 -7.86
N ALA A 62 -5.61 -0.32 -7.60
CA ALA A 62 -4.80 -1.49 -7.87
C ALA A 62 -5.29 -2.71 -7.08
N MET A 63 -5.52 -2.56 -5.78
CA MET A 63 -5.99 -3.63 -4.90
C MET A 63 -7.38 -4.12 -5.30
N LYS A 64 -8.27 -3.23 -5.75
CA LYS A 64 -9.59 -3.58 -6.30
C LYS A 64 -9.46 -4.35 -7.62
N HIS A 65 -8.56 -3.92 -8.51
CA HIS A 65 -8.28 -4.62 -9.76
C HIS A 65 -7.78 -6.06 -9.53
N PHE A 66 -6.93 -6.25 -8.51
CA PHE A 66 -6.45 -7.58 -8.13
C PHE A 66 -7.43 -8.37 -7.24
N GLY A 67 -8.65 -7.87 -7.00
CA GLY A 67 -9.67 -8.53 -6.19
C GLY A 67 -9.28 -8.69 -4.72
N MET A 68 -8.40 -7.83 -4.20
CA MET A 68 -8.01 -7.83 -2.80
C MET A 68 -9.08 -7.15 -1.93
N ILE A 69 -9.68 -6.08 -2.44
CA ILE A 69 -10.75 -5.32 -1.78
C ILE A 69 -11.94 -5.22 -2.74
N ALA A 70 -13.14 -5.23 -2.20
CA ALA A 70 -14.40 -5.11 -2.94
C ALA A 70 -14.78 -3.64 -3.17
#